data_AF-A0AAI8C1L4-F1
#
_entry.id   AF-A0AAI8C1L4-F1
#
_cell.length_a   1.000
_cell.length_b   1.000
_cell.length_c   1.000
_cell.angle_alpha   90.00
_cell.angle_beta   90.00
_cell.angle_gamma   90.00
#
_symmetry.space_group_name_H-M   'P 1'
#
loop_
_entity.id
_entity.type
_entity.pdbx_description
1 polymer ?
#
loop_
_entity_poly.entity_id
_entity_poly.type
_entity_poly.pdbx_seq_one_letter_code
_entity_poly.pdbx_strand_id
1 'polypeptide(L)'
;MSENTTPKPAEELKETLEEKICFIVMPISDQEGYDEGHFDRVYQELIKPAVEKAGLKPIRADEEQKTNDIRIDLIRKIIESDHVLCDLSSCNANVFYELGIRQAFDKSVTLIKDKKTRRMFDVASIRTNEYCDSLRIDKVKEAVNAISISIKQTVKNSDSDSIENSIIKQLSIKAAEPGKTTEVSYDTKLILDKLERLEQMNEKPRNYVPKFKAS
;
A
#
# COMPACT_ATOMS: atom_id res chain seq x y z
N MET A 1 39.01 45.72 -20.36
CA MET A 1 38.95 44.27 -20.60
C MET A 1 38.64 43.65 -19.25
N SER A 2 37.41 43.75 -18.74
CA SER A 2 36.22 42.95 -19.06
C SER A 2 36.46 41.45 -18.93
N GLU A 3 35.58 40.81 -18.15
CA GLU A 3 35.34 39.36 -18.02
C GLU A 3 36.32 38.63 -17.08
N ASN A 4 35.92 37.73 -16.17
CA ASN A 4 34.61 37.14 -15.90
C ASN A 4 34.66 36.58 -14.47
N THR A 5 33.82 37.09 -13.57
CA THR A 5 33.57 36.45 -12.29
C THR A 5 32.59 35.31 -12.57
N THR A 6 33.10 34.11 -12.82
CA THR A 6 32.24 32.93 -12.96
C THR A 6 31.53 32.66 -11.63
N PRO A 7 30.18 32.69 -11.58
CA PRO A 7 29.45 32.16 -10.45
C PRO A 7 29.62 30.65 -10.41
N LYS A 8 29.73 30.10 -9.19
CA LYS A 8 29.62 28.66 -8.87
C LYS A 8 28.54 27.98 -9.74
N PRO A 9 28.76 26.76 -10.23
CA PRO A 9 27.66 25.93 -10.70
C PRO A 9 26.66 25.80 -9.55
N ALA A 10 25.44 26.24 -9.80
CA ALA A 10 24.31 25.95 -8.94
C ALA A 10 24.25 24.43 -8.79
N GLU A 11 24.51 23.93 -7.58
CA GLU A 11 24.00 22.64 -7.16
C GLU A 11 22.49 22.70 -7.34
N GLU A 12 22.00 22.15 -8.45
CA GLU A 12 20.62 21.77 -8.61
C GLU A 12 20.30 20.85 -7.43
N LEU A 13 19.62 21.40 -6.43
CA LEU A 13 18.86 20.65 -5.45
C LEU A 13 17.82 19.84 -6.25
N LYS A 14 18.22 18.66 -6.72
CA LYS A 14 17.30 17.58 -7.02
C LYS A 14 16.65 17.24 -5.71
N GLU A 15 15.54 17.91 -5.44
CA GLU A 15 14.50 17.42 -4.54
C GLU A 15 14.31 15.95 -4.92
N THR A 16 14.77 15.05 -4.06
CA THR A 16 14.59 13.61 -4.25
C THR A 16 13.10 13.37 -4.09
N LEU A 17 12.34 13.53 -5.18
CA LEU A 17 10.96 13.09 -5.26
C LEU A 17 10.96 11.61 -4.86
N GLU A 18 10.45 11.31 -3.67
CA GLU A 18 10.21 9.92 -3.27
C GLU A 18 9.36 9.29 -4.36
N GLU A 19 9.90 8.24 -4.99
CA GLU A 19 9.25 7.58 -6.10
C GLU A 19 8.02 6.83 -5.56
N LYS A 20 6.81 7.32 -5.89
CA LYS A 20 5.55 6.72 -5.43
C LYS A 20 5.49 5.24 -5.81
N ILE A 21 5.09 4.40 -4.86
CA ILE A 21 5.07 2.95 -5.00
C ILE A 21 3.70 2.49 -5.51
N CYS A 22 3.70 1.64 -6.54
CA CYS A 22 2.55 0.87 -6.96
C CYS A 22 2.76 -0.60 -6.57
N PHE A 23 2.01 -1.07 -5.58
CA PHE A 23 2.05 -2.46 -5.18
C PHE A 23 1.19 -3.32 -6.11
N ILE A 24 1.73 -4.44 -6.56
CA ILE A 24 1.11 -5.30 -7.56
C ILE A 24 0.56 -6.56 -6.88
N VAL A 25 -0.75 -6.69 -6.96
CA VAL A 25 -1.51 -7.83 -6.48
C VAL A 25 -1.98 -8.62 -7.70
N MET A 26 -1.49 -9.86 -7.84
CA MET A 26 -1.80 -10.70 -9.00
C MET A 26 -1.66 -12.19 -8.64
N PRO A 27 -2.17 -13.12 -9.46
CA PRO A 27 -1.89 -14.54 -9.28
C PRO A 27 -0.38 -14.81 -9.29
N ILE A 28 0.15 -15.37 -8.19
CA ILE A 28 1.59 -15.65 -8.04
C ILE A 28 1.98 -16.97 -8.71
N SER A 29 1.09 -17.97 -8.64
CA SER A 29 1.32 -19.28 -9.25
C SER A 29 0.61 -19.38 -10.59
N ASP A 30 1.00 -20.39 -11.38
CA ASP A 30 0.20 -20.83 -12.52
C ASP A 30 -1.25 -21.10 -12.09
N GLN A 31 -2.17 -20.78 -12.99
CA GLN A 31 -3.60 -20.92 -12.77
C GLN A 31 -4.17 -21.89 -13.80
N GLU A 32 -5.21 -22.62 -13.42
CA GLU A 32 -5.88 -23.53 -14.32
C GLU A 32 -6.41 -22.81 -15.57
N GLY A 33 -6.16 -23.38 -16.74
CA GLY A 33 -6.54 -22.78 -18.02
C GLY A 33 -5.56 -21.73 -18.55
N TYR A 34 -4.39 -21.56 -17.93
CA TYR A 34 -3.33 -20.69 -18.44
C TYR A 34 -2.07 -21.49 -18.73
N ASP A 35 -1.25 -20.98 -19.66
CA ASP A 35 0.07 -21.52 -19.92
C ASP A 35 0.99 -21.28 -18.72
N GLU A 36 1.96 -22.17 -18.51
CA GLU A 36 3.02 -21.99 -17.51
C GLU A 36 3.73 -20.64 -17.68
N GLY A 37 3.94 -19.92 -16.57
CA GLY A 37 4.58 -18.60 -16.57
C GLY A 37 3.76 -17.52 -17.28
N HIS A 38 2.46 -17.72 -17.50
CA HIS A 38 1.59 -16.70 -18.10
C HIS A 38 1.61 -15.41 -17.27
N PHE A 39 1.43 -15.51 -15.94
CA PHE A 39 1.35 -14.34 -15.06
C PHE A 39 2.70 -13.62 -14.89
N ASP A 40 3.83 -14.33 -14.99
CA ASP A 40 5.13 -13.69 -15.08
C ASP A 40 5.26 -12.84 -16.34
N ARG A 41 4.78 -13.34 -17.49
CA ARG A 41 4.75 -12.58 -18.74
C ARG A 41 3.80 -11.38 -18.65
N VAL A 42 2.63 -11.54 -18.04
CA VAL A 42 1.71 -10.42 -17.76
C VAL A 42 2.41 -9.35 -16.92
N TYR A 43 3.14 -9.74 -15.88
CA TYR A 43 3.88 -8.79 -15.06
C TYR A 43 4.95 -8.03 -15.84
N GLN A 44 5.85 -8.76 -16.52
CA GLN A 44 7.01 -8.17 -17.19
C GLN A 44 6.64 -7.34 -18.43
N GLU A 45 5.70 -7.80 -19.24
CA GLU A 45 5.39 -7.19 -20.54
C GLU A 45 4.24 -6.18 -20.48
N LEU A 46 3.34 -6.30 -19.49
CA LEU A 46 2.14 -5.47 -19.40
C LEU A 46 2.12 -4.60 -18.14
N ILE A 47 2.17 -5.19 -16.94
CA ILE A 47 1.95 -4.44 -15.70
C ILE A 47 3.13 -3.51 -15.40
N LYS A 48 4.35 -4.05 -15.36
CA LYS A 48 5.56 -3.29 -15.02
C LYS A 48 5.76 -2.09 -15.97
N PRO A 49 5.68 -2.25 -17.31
CA PRO A 49 5.80 -1.11 -18.23
C PRO A 49 4.66 -0.09 -18.07
N ALA A 50 3.44 -0.52 -17.76
CA ALA A 50 2.32 0.40 -17.55
C ALA A 50 2.48 1.26 -16.30
N VAL A 51 2.98 0.66 -15.21
CA VAL A 51 3.24 1.30 -13.93
C VAL A 51 4.42 2.27 -14.04
N GLU A 52 5.53 1.84 -14.64
CA GLU A 52 6.69 2.72 -14.88
C GLU A 52 6.31 3.89 -15.78
N LYS A 53 5.51 3.66 -16.82
CA LYS A 53 4.96 4.72 -17.69
C LYS A 53 4.00 5.65 -16.94
N ALA A 54 3.38 5.15 -15.87
CA ALA A 54 2.55 5.96 -14.97
C ALA A 54 3.39 6.90 -14.08
N GLY A 55 4.70 6.66 -13.96
CA GLY A 55 5.60 7.40 -13.08
C GLY A 55 5.63 6.86 -11.66
N LEU A 56 5.28 5.59 -11.46
CA LEU A 56 5.36 4.89 -10.18
C LEU A 56 6.36 3.74 -10.27
N LYS A 57 6.89 3.33 -9.12
CA LYS A 57 7.73 2.13 -9.00
C LYS A 57 6.86 0.88 -8.76
N PRO A 58 6.88 -0.12 -9.66
CA PRO A 58 6.18 -1.38 -9.42
C PRO A 58 6.91 -2.21 -8.35
N ILE A 59 6.15 -2.77 -7.41
CA ILE A 59 6.64 -3.75 -6.44
C ILE A 59 5.68 -4.94 -6.45
N ARG A 60 6.16 -6.11 -6.87
CA ARG A 60 5.38 -7.36 -6.87
C ARG A 60 5.40 -7.99 -5.48
N ALA A 61 4.27 -8.56 -5.05
CA ALA A 61 4.10 -9.10 -3.71
C ALA A 61 5.11 -10.20 -3.33
N ASP A 62 5.61 -10.96 -4.31
CA ASP A 62 6.55 -12.07 -4.14
C ASP A 62 8.04 -11.70 -4.27
N GLU A 63 8.39 -10.53 -4.82
CA GLU A 63 9.79 -10.09 -5.01
C GLU A 63 10.50 -9.73 -3.68
N GLU A 64 9.74 -9.47 -2.62
CA GLU A 64 10.27 -9.01 -1.32
C GLU A 64 10.12 -10.04 -0.18
N GLN A 65 9.94 -11.32 -0.52
CA GLN A 65 9.72 -12.40 0.46
C GLN A 65 10.93 -12.63 1.38
N LYS A 66 10.96 -11.94 2.52
CA LYS A 66 11.86 -12.23 3.65
C LYS A 66 11.04 -12.41 4.92
N THR A 67 11.05 -13.64 5.45
CA THR A 67 10.70 -14.01 6.85
C THR A 67 9.25 -14.44 7.15
N ASN A 68 9.11 -15.21 8.24
CA ASN A 68 8.01 -16.08 8.68
C ASN A 68 6.60 -15.46 8.88
N ASP A 69 6.38 -14.15 8.70
CA ASP A 69 5.06 -13.52 8.88
C ASP A 69 4.54 -12.87 7.58
N ILE A 70 4.62 -13.65 6.50
CA ILE A 70 4.37 -13.27 5.11
C ILE A 70 3.05 -12.52 4.92
N ARG A 71 2.02 -12.83 5.71
CA ARG A 71 0.68 -12.23 5.56
C ARG A 71 0.57 -10.85 6.16
N ILE A 72 1.24 -10.59 7.29
CA ILE A 72 1.17 -9.28 7.95
C ILE A 72 1.86 -8.22 7.11
N ASP A 73 3.06 -8.53 6.60
CA ASP A 73 3.82 -7.61 5.75
C ASP A 73 3.10 -7.32 4.44
N LEU A 74 2.45 -8.32 3.85
CA LEU A 74 1.63 -8.16 2.64
C LEU A 74 0.46 -7.20 2.88
N ILE A 75 -0.32 -7.44 3.93
CA ILE A 75 -1.47 -6.58 4.29
C ILE A 75 -0.99 -5.15 4.57
N ARG A 76 0.13 -5.02 5.29
CA ARG A 76 0.75 -3.73 5.58
C ARG A 76 1.11 -2.99 4.29
N LYS A 77 1.74 -3.65 3.31
CA LYS A 77 2.05 -3.05 2.00
C LYS A 77 0.80 -2.64 1.22
N ILE A 78 -0.24 -3.47 1.22
CA ILE A 78 -1.53 -3.14 0.58
C ILE A 78 -2.11 -1.85 1.18
N ILE A 79 -2.01 -1.70 2.51
CA ILE A 79 -2.49 -0.51 3.19
C ILE A 79 -1.56 0.68 2.93
N GLU A 80 -0.25 0.53 3.11
CA GLU A 80 0.70 1.66 3.13
C GLU A 80 1.09 2.18 1.74
N SER A 81 1.01 1.35 0.69
CA SER A 81 1.42 1.77 -0.67
C SER A 81 0.56 2.90 -1.22
N ASP A 82 1.19 3.81 -1.98
CA ASP A 82 0.53 4.96 -2.62
C ASP A 82 -0.59 4.50 -3.55
N HIS A 83 -0.32 3.46 -4.34
CA HIS A 83 -1.28 2.86 -5.25
C HIS A 83 -1.20 1.33 -5.21
N VAL A 84 -2.32 0.68 -5.52
CA VAL A 84 -2.38 -0.77 -5.73
C VAL A 84 -2.95 -1.06 -7.11
N LEU A 85 -2.34 -1.98 -7.85
CA LEU A 85 -2.91 -2.56 -9.05
C LEU A 85 -3.26 -4.03 -8.77
N CYS A 86 -4.51 -4.41 -9.05
CA CYS A 86 -4.99 -5.78 -8.88
C CYS A 86 -5.29 -6.42 -10.23
N ASP A 87 -4.68 -7.57 -10.53
CA ASP A 87 -5.02 -8.42 -11.66
C ASP A 87 -6.02 -9.50 -11.26
N LEU A 88 -7.28 -9.32 -11.68
CA LEU A 88 -8.40 -10.20 -11.33
C LEU A 88 -8.54 -11.41 -12.26
N SER A 89 -7.58 -11.61 -13.17
CA SER A 89 -7.56 -12.77 -14.05
C SER A 89 -7.57 -14.08 -13.28
N SER A 90 -8.06 -15.15 -13.91
CA SER A 90 -8.33 -16.47 -13.30
C SER A 90 -9.32 -16.50 -12.14
N CYS A 91 -9.88 -15.35 -11.73
CA CYS A 91 -10.68 -15.22 -10.51
C CYS A 91 -9.97 -15.71 -9.24
N ASN A 92 -8.68 -15.43 -9.10
CA ASN A 92 -7.89 -15.87 -7.95
C ASN A 92 -8.44 -15.30 -6.61
N ALA A 93 -8.76 -16.18 -5.66
CA ALA A 93 -9.37 -15.78 -4.38
C ALA A 93 -8.47 -14.90 -3.50
N ASN A 94 -7.15 -15.09 -3.56
CA ASN A 94 -6.20 -14.29 -2.76
C ASN A 94 -6.21 -12.84 -3.23
N VAL A 95 -6.24 -12.62 -4.54
CA VAL A 95 -6.33 -11.27 -5.12
C VAL A 95 -7.61 -10.56 -4.68
N PHE A 96 -8.76 -11.25 -4.65
CA PHE A 96 -10.01 -10.65 -4.15
C PHE A 96 -9.96 -10.30 -2.67
N TYR A 97 -9.33 -11.15 -1.85
CA TYR A 97 -9.13 -10.88 -0.43
C TYR A 97 -8.32 -9.59 -0.21
N GLU A 98 -7.21 -9.46 -0.93
CA GLU A 98 -6.32 -8.29 -0.87
C GLU A 98 -6.98 -7.01 -1.40
N LEU A 99 -7.75 -7.12 -2.49
CA LEU A 99 -8.58 -6.03 -3.02
C LEU A 99 -9.60 -5.56 -1.98
N GLY A 100 -10.30 -6.49 -1.33
CA GLY A 100 -11.28 -6.17 -0.29
C GLY A 100 -10.67 -5.41 0.89
N ILE A 101 -9.46 -5.77 1.31
CA ILE A 101 -8.71 -5.03 2.33
C ILE A 101 -8.45 -3.59 1.83
N ARG A 102 -7.84 -3.41 0.65
CA ARG A 102 -7.52 -2.07 0.11
C ARG A 102 -8.76 -1.16 0.06
N GLN A 103 -9.90 -1.72 -0.35
CA GLN A 103 -11.18 -1.02 -0.41
C GLN A 103 -11.72 -0.61 0.96
N ALA A 104 -11.55 -1.45 1.99
CA ALA A 104 -11.98 -1.13 3.35
C ALA A 104 -11.26 0.10 3.93
N PHE A 105 -10.03 0.36 3.47
CA PHE A 105 -9.25 1.56 3.82
C PHE A 105 -9.50 2.75 2.88
N ASP A 106 -10.42 2.62 1.92
CA ASP A 106 -10.77 3.67 0.95
C ASP A 106 -9.58 4.27 0.21
N LYS A 107 -8.62 3.42 -0.16
CA LYS A 107 -7.40 3.85 -0.84
C LYS A 107 -7.44 3.52 -2.33
N SER A 108 -6.66 4.27 -3.11
CA SER A 108 -6.61 4.19 -4.56
C SER A 108 -6.25 2.78 -5.06
N VAL A 109 -7.00 2.27 -6.05
CA VAL A 109 -6.76 0.96 -6.66
C VAL A 109 -7.15 0.96 -8.14
N THR A 110 -6.30 0.38 -9.00
CA THR A 110 -6.61 0.14 -10.41
C THR A 110 -6.81 -1.35 -10.64
N LEU A 111 -7.93 -1.72 -11.27
CA LEU A 111 -8.23 -3.11 -11.61
C LEU A 111 -7.87 -3.41 -13.05
N ILE A 112 -7.29 -4.58 -13.28
CA ILE A 112 -7.12 -5.17 -14.60
C ILE A 112 -7.66 -6.60 -14.61
N LYS A 113 -7.98 -7.11 -15.81
CA LYS A 113 -8.26 -8.53 -16.03
C LYS A 113 -8.01 -8.87 -17.49
N ASP A 114 -7.78 -10.13 -17.80
CA ASP A 114 -7.80 -10.58 -19.18
C ASP A 114 -9.24 -10.66 -19.74
N LYS A 115 -9.32 -10.83 -21.06
CA LYS A 115 -10.60 -11.04 -21.76
C LYS A 115 -11.17 -12.45 -21.58
N LYS A 116 -10.34 -13.41 -21.15
CA LYS A 116 -10.74 -14.80 -20.92
C LYS A 116 -11.54 -14.95 -19.63
N THR A 117 -11.23 -14.14 -18.63
CA THR A 117 -11.86 -14.15 -17.32
C THR A 117 -13.26 -13.56 -17.42
N ARG A 118 -14.23 -14.37 -16.98
CA ARG A 118 -15.64 -13.98 -16.91
C ARG A 118 -15.83 -12.70 -16.12
N ARG A 119 -16.88 -11.96 -16.44
CA ARG A 119 -17.26 -10.79 -15.64
C ARG A 119 -17.61 -11.22 -14.21
N MET A 120 -17.06 -10.52 -13.24
CA MET A 120 -17.31 -10.74 -11.81
C MET A 120 -18.31 -9.68 -11.34
N PHE A 121 -19.48 -10.11 -10.86
CA PHE A 121 -20.56 -9.19 -10.52
C PHE A 121 -20.22 -8.29 -9.32
N ASP A 122 -19.51 -8.81 -8.33
CA ASP A 122 -19.22 -8.09 -7.08
C ASP A 122 -18.32 -6.85 -7.26
N VAL A 123 -17.48 -6.86 -8.30
CA VAL A 123 -16.58 -5.73 -8.64
C VAL A 123 -17.00 -5.04 -9.94
N ALA A 124 -18.17 -5.35 -10.49
CA ALA A 124 -18.61 -4.87 -11.80
C ALA A 124 -18.86 -3.35 -11.85
N SER A 125 -19.07 -2.72 -10.70
CA SER A 125 -19.20 -1.26 -10.56
C SER A 125 -17.85 -0.54 -10.65
N ILE A 126 -16.75 -1.25 -10.48
CA ILE A 126 -15.40 -0.68 -10.49
C ILE A 126 -14.82 -0.81 -11.89
N ARG A 127 -14.30 0.31 -12.39
CA ARG A 127 -13.64 0.35 -13.69
C ARG A 127 -12.48 -0.65 -13.70
N THR A 128 -12.55 -1.61 -14.61
CA THR A 128 -11.52 -2.64 -14.81
C THR A 128 -11.01 -2.55 -16.24
N ASN A 129 -9.69 -2.44 -16.41
CA ASN A 129 -9.07 -2.41 -17.73
C ASN A 129 -8.88 -3.85 -18.23
N GLU A 130 -9.30 -4.13 -19.46
CA GLU A 130 -9.16 -5.46 -20.04
C GLU A 130 -7.90 -5.56 -20.92
N TYR A 131 -7.19 -6.69 -20.84
CA TYR A 131 -6.09 -7.02 -21.74
C TYR A 131 -6.31 -8.37 -22.45
N CYS A 132 -5.59 -8.60 -23.55
CA CYS A 132 -5.68 -9.86 -24.28
C CYS A 132 -4.76 -10.91 -23.65
N ASP A 133 -5.31 -12.07 -23.30
CA ASP A 133 -4.60 -13.23 -22.73
C ASP A 133 -3.46 -13.74 -23.63
N SER A 134 -3.58 -13.58 -24.95
CA SER A 134 -2.49 -13.95 -25.88
C SER A 134 -1.22 -13.10 -25.75
N LEU A 135 -1.27 -11.96 -25.05
CA LEU A 135 -0.16 -11.01 -24.87
C LEU A 135 0.54 -10.62 -26.19
N ARG A 136 -0.19 -10.59 -27.31
CA ARG A 136 0.34 -10.11 -28.58
C ARG A 136 0.84 -8.67 -28.46
N ILE A 137 2.04 -8.41 -28.99
CA ILE A 137 2.78 -7.15 -28.83
C ILE A 137 1.95 -5.90 -29.20
N ASP A 138 1.16 -5.96 -30.28
CA ASP A 138 0.28 -4.87 -30.71
C ASP A 138 -0.78 -4.54 -29.64
N LYS A 139 -1.38 -5.57 -29.06
CA LYS A 139 -2.40 -5.43 -27.99
C LYS A 139 -1.82 -5.10 -26.63
N VAL A 140 -0.63 -5.61 -26.33
CA VAL A 140 0.09 -5.23 -25.10
C VAL A 140 0.40 -3.74 -25.10
N LYS A 141 0.91 -3.16 -26.20
CA LYS A 141 1.18 -1.72 -26.27
C LYS A 141 -0.07 -0.86 -26.06
N GLU A 142 -1.19 -1.25 -26.67
CA GLU A 142 -2.49 -0.59 -26.46
C GLU A 142 -2.91 -0.67 -24.97
N ALA A 143 -2.82 -1.85 -24.37
CA ALA A 143 -3.20 -2.08 -22.98
C ALA A 143 -2.28 -1.36 -21.98
N VAL A 144 -0.96 -1.37 -22.19
CA VAL A 144 0.02 -0.61 -21.39
C VAL A 144 -0.35 0.88 -21.34
N ASN A 145 -0.72 1.47 -22.48
CA ASN A 145 -1.15 2.87 -22.54
C ASN A 145 -2.45 3.09 -21.75
N ALA A 146 -3.45 2.23 -21.96
CA ALA A 146 -4.74 2.34 -21.28
C ALA A 146 -4.61 2.21 -19.74
N ILE A 147 -3.86 1.20 -19.29
CA ILE A 147 -3.60 0.95 -17.86
C ILE A 147 -2.82 2.13 -17.27
N SER A 148 -1.78 2.63 -17.94
CA SER A 148 -1.01 3.78 -17.45
C SER A 148 -1.87 5.04 -17.29
N ILE A 149 -2.76 5.32 -18.26
CA ILE A 149 -3.72 6.44 -18.15
C ILE A 149 -4.67 6.23 -16.97
N SER A 150 -5.20 5.02 -16.81
CA SER A 150 -6.08 4.66 -15.70
C SER A 150 -5.40 4.87 -14.35
N ILE A 151 -4.15 4.41 -14.19
CA ILE A 151 -3.37 4.61 -12.96
C ILE A 151 -3.21 6.11 -12.67
N LYS A 152 -2.77 6.91 -13.65
CA LYS A 152 -2.59 8.36 -13.46
C LYS A 152 -3.88 9.06 -13.05
N GLN A 153 -5.00 8.69 -13.65
CA GLN A 153 -6.31 9.24 -13.31
C GLN A 153 -6.72 8.86 -11.88
N THR A 154 -6.58 7.58 -11.51
CA THR A 154 -6.95 7.11 -10.17
C THR A 154 -6.09 7.74 -9.07
N VAL A 155 -4.78 7.85 -9.28
CA VAL A 155 -3.84 8.48 -8.33
C VAL A 155 -4.13 9.98 -8.20
N LYS A 156 -4.41 10.68 -9.31
CA LYS A 156 -4.77 12.10 -9.26
C LYS A 156 -6.08 12.34 -8.50
N ASN A 157 -7.07 11.47 -8.70
CA ASN A 157 -8.39 11.59 -8.08
C ASN A 157 -8.38 11.22 -6.59
N SER A 158 -7.44 10.37 -6.14
CA SER A 158 -7.26 10.12 -4.71
C SER A 158 -6.73 11.32 -3.96
N ASP A 159 -5.86 12.12 -4.60
CA ASP A 159 -5.30 13.34 -3.99
C ASP A 159 -6.35 14.47 -3.89
N SER A 160 -7.40 14.44 -4.72
CA SER A 160 -8.50 15.43 -4.74
C SER A 160 -9.73 15.04 -3.91
N ASP A 161 -9.58 14.11 -2.96
CA ASP A 161 -10.65 13.61 -2.08
C ASP A 161 -11.87 13.00 -2.80
N SER A 162 -11.75 12.74 -4.11
CA SER A 162 -12.84 12.37 -5.00
C SER A 162 -12.54 11.03 -5.67
N ILE A 163 -12.51 9.97 -4.87
CA ILE A 163 -12.60 8.60 -5.40
C ILE A 163 -14.06 8.42 -5.84
N GLU A 164 -14.38 8.83 -7.07
CA GLU A 164 -15.74 8.92 -7.62
C GLU A 164 -16.55 7.60 -7.58
N ASN A 165 -15.89 6.46 -7.31
CA ASN A 165 -16.52 5.14 -7.23
C ASN A 165 -16.21 4.38 -5.92
N SER A 166 -15.87 5.09 -4.84
CA SER A 166 -15.68 4.43 -3.54
C SER A 166 -17.02 4.05 -2.91
N ILE A 167 -17.20 2.75 -2.70
CA ILE A 167 -18.36 2.19 -1.97
C ILE A 167 -18.39 2.74 -0.54
N ILE A 168 -17.24 2.95 0.10
CA ILE A 168 -17.15 3.48 1.46
C ILE A 168 -17.69 4.91 1.54
N LYS A 169 -17.31 5.77 0.58
CA LYS A 169 -17.83 7.14 0.47
C LYS A 169 -19.32 7.15 0.11
N GLN A 170 -19.77 6.28 -0.80
CA GLN A 170 -21.17 6.15 -1.16
C GLN A 170 -22.06 5.71 0.02
N LEU A 171 -21.55 4.82 0.87
CA LEU A 171 -22.23 4.38 2.08
C LEU A 171 -22.14 5.40 3.22
N SER A 172 -21.37 6.49 3.07
CA SER A 172 -21.09 7.48 4.12
C SER A 172 -20.52 6.85 5.39
N ILE A 173 -19.77 5.75 5.26
CA ILE A 173 -19.11 5.06 6.37
C ILE A 173 -17.68 5.60 6.48
N LYS A 174 -17.13 5.63 7.69
CA LYS A 174 -15.71 5.94 7.88
C LYS A 174 -14.85 4.77 7.41
N ALA A 175 -13.86 5.05 6.57
CA ALA A 175 -12.85 4.06 6.20
C ALA A 175 -12.16 3.49 7.45
N ALA A 176 -11.68 2.25 7.36
CA ALA A 176 -10.86 1.68 8.42
C ALA A 176 -9.60 2.55 8.61
N GLU A 177 -9.28 2.91 9.84
CA GLU A 177 -8.01 3.56 10.17
C GLU A 177 -7.05 2.48 10.67
N PRO A 178 -5.79 2.44 10.21
CA PRO A 178 -4.77 1.59 10.84
C PRO A 178 -4.75 1.97 12.32
N GLY A 179 -5.00 1.01 13.21
CA GLY A 179 -5.00 1.29 14.63
C GLY A 179 -3.70 2.00 14.99
N LYS A 180 -3.78 3.18 15.60
CA LYS A 180 -2.58 3.82 16.15
C LYS A 180 -2.00 2.82 17.15
N THR A 181 -0.87 2.20 16.84
CA THR A 181 0.03 1.78 17.92
C THR A 181 0.22 3.03 18.73
N THR A 182 -0.24 3.04 19.98
CA THR A 182 0.03 4.15 20.88
C THR A 182 1.55 4.22 20.97
N GLU A 183 2.19 5.05 20.15
CA GLU A 183 3.54 5.52 20.43
C GLU A 183 3.38 6.38 21.68
N VAL A 184 3.43 5.70 22.82
CA VAL A 184 3.54 6.36 24.11
C VAL A 184 4.82 7.18 23.99
N SER A 185 4.66 8.51 23.86
CA SER A 185 5.77 9.46 23.85
C SER A 185 6.75 9.09 24.97
N TYR A 186 8.04 9.29 24.75
CA TYR A 186 9.06 9.04 25.78
C TYR A 186 8.67 9.69 27.12
N ASP A 187 8.11 10.91 27.06
CA ASP A 187 7.63 11.63 28.22
C ASP A 187 6.47 10.91 28.89
N THR A 188 5.54 10.35 28.11
CA THR A 188 4.42 9.56 28.63
C THR A 188 4.88 8.24 29.25
N LYS A 189 5.89 7.56 28.68
CA LYS A 189 6.50 6.36 29.27
C LYS A 189 7.20 6.70 30.60
N LEU A 190 7.91 7.83 30.63
CA LEU A 190 8.57 8.31 31.85
C LEU A 190 7.56 8.68 32.94
N ILE A 191 6.45 9.32 32.57
CA ILE A 191 5.35 9.65 33.51
C ILE A 191 4.74 8.36 34.08
N LEU A 192 4.46 7.36 33.24
CA LEU A 192 3.94 6.06 33.69
C LEU A 192 4.90 5.34 34.66
N ASP A 193 6.21 5.26 34.34
CA ASP A 193 7.21 4.67 35.24
C ASP A 193 7.30 5.42 36.59
N LYS A 194 7.15 6.75 36.58
CA LYS A 194 7.12 7.53 37.83
C LYS A 194 5.86 7.29 38.66
N LEU A 195 4.70 7.16 38.02
CA LEU A 195 3.44 6.86 38.71
C LEU A 195 3.47 5.47 39.35
N GLU A 196 3.93 4.44 38.63
CA GLU A 196 4.07 3.09 39.18
C GLU A 196 4.99 3.04 40.40
N ARG A 197 6.11 3.79 40.39
CA ARG A 197 7.01 3.88 41.55
C ARG A 197 6.37 4.57 42.75
N LEU A 198 5.51 5.57 42.53
CA LEU A 198 4.81 6.25 43.61
C LEU A 198 3.77 5.35 44.25
N GLU A 199 3.04 4.55 43.48
CA GLU A 199 2.12 3.54 44.02
C GLU A 199 2.86 2.53 44.90
N GLN A 200 3.99 2.00 44.44
CA GLN A 200 4.84 1.08 45.22
C GLN A 200 5.41 1.70 46.50
N MET A 201 5.63 3.02 46.53
CA MET A 201 6.07 3.73 47.73
C MET A 201 4.92 3.95 48.72
N ASN A 202 3.69 4.08 48.23
CA ASN A 202 2.51 4.31 49.06
C ASN A 202 1.95 3.00 49.67
N GLU A 203 2.25 1.85 49.07
CA GLU A 203 1.89 0.52 49.60
C GLU A 203 2.81 0.04 50.74
N LYS A 204 3.96 0.68 51.00
CA LYS A 204 4.79 0.35 52.17
C LYS A 204 4.18 0.96 53.43
N PRO A 205 3.74 0.16 54.42
CA PRO A 205 3.11 0.72 55.62
C PRO A 205 4.11 1.59 56.40
N ARG A 206 3.70 2.82 56.74
CA ARG A 206 4.39 3.70 57.71
C ARG A 206 4.33 3.06 59.11
N ASN A 207 5.16 2.06 59.36
CA ASN A 207 5.37 1.52 60.70
C ASN A 207 6.72 2.01 61.24
N TYR A 208 6.71 3.20 61.84
CA TYR A 208 7.69 3.55 62.86
C TYR A 208 7.03 4.36 63.97
N VAL A 209 6.72 3.69 65.07
CA VAL A 209 6.44 4.34 66.36
C VAL A 209 7.57 3.95 67.30
N PRO A 210 8.48 4.86 67.68
CA PRO A 210 9.56 4.53 68.60
C PRO A 210 8.98 4.37 70.01
N LYS A 211 9.03 3.15 70.56
CA LYS A 211 8.76 2.93 71.99
C LYS A 211 10.01 3.35 72.78
N PHE A 212 9.95 4.51 73.41
CA PHE A 212 10.86 4.90 74.48
C PHE A 212 10.69 3.90 75.64
N LYS A 213 11.78 3.23 76.04
CA LYS A 213 11.84 2.53 77.33
C LYS A 213 11.99 3.58 78.43
N ALA A 214 11.00 3.66 79.33
CA ALA A 214 11.16 4.32 80.61
C ALA A 214 11.55 3.26 81.66
N SER A 215 12.68 3.55 82.33
CA SER A 215 13.16 3.03 83.63
C SER A 215 13.27 1.52 83.82
#